data_AF-A0A7C1IYI9-F1
#
_entry.id   AF-A0A7C1IYI9-F1
#
_cell.length_a   1.000
_cell.length_b   1.000
_cell.length_c   1.000
_cell.angle_alpha   90.00
_cell.angle_beta   90.00
_cell.angle_gamma   90.00
#
_symmetry.space_group_name_H-M   'P 1'
#
loop_
_entity.id
_entity.type
_entity.pdbx_description
1 polymer ?
#
loop_
_entity_poly.entity_id
_entity_poly.type
_entity_poly.pdbx_seq_one_letter_code
_entity_poly.pdbx_strand_id
1 'polypeptide(L)'
;MKSRRGRKKRYPTHGYGCLNPACPYYGITDETLHALVRHTSRGKDRDIPYVRCQCCQTVFTNRKGTPLYSLKAKPEQVELVLWFLVEGVDMAVLVRYMGRMEATIARWLERMG
;
A
#
# COMPACT_ATOMS: atom_id res chain seq x y z
N MET A 1 -3.82 14.90 -34.51
CA MET A 1 -4.87 14.13 -33.80
C MET A 1 -4.60 14.21 -32.29
N LYS A 2 -5.48 14.86 -31.50
CA LYS A 2 -5.36 14.86 -30.03
C LYS A 2 -5.88 13.52 -29.49
N SER A 3 -5.13 12.88 -28.59
CA SER A 3 -5.56 11.59 -28.02
C SER A 3 -6.89 11.75 -27.26
N ARG A 4 -7.83 10.80 -27.40
CA ARG A 4 -9.10 10.77 -26.64
C ARG A 4 -8.93 10.60 -25.11
N ARG A 5 -7.69 10.53 -24.61
CA ARG A 5 -7.41 10.33 -23.19
C ARG A 5 -7.63 11.66 -22.46
N GLY A 6 -8.62 11.69 -21.58
CA GLY A 6 -8.83 12.79 -20.65
C GLY A 6 -7.60 13.04 -19.77
N ARG A 7 -7.64 14.15 -19.01
CA ARG A 7 -6.58 14.53 -18.07
C ARG A 7 -6.15 13.31 -17.23
N LYS A 8 -4.83 13.03 -17.19
CA LYS A 8 -4.29 11.96 -16.35
C LYS A 8 -4.75 12.20 -14.91
N LYS A 9 -5.36 11.18 -14.30
CA LYS A 9 -5.74 11.21 -12.88
C LYS A 9 -4.48 11.53 -12.05
N ARG A 10 -4.52 12.63 -11.31
CA ARG A 10 -3.47 13.00 -10.36
C ARG A 10 -3.61 12.07 -9.16
N TYR A 11 -2.48 11.53 -8.71
CA TYR A 11 -2.41 10.68 -7.54
C TYR A 11 -1.33 11.28 -6.64
N PRO A 12 -1.64 11.62 -5.39
CA PRO A 12 -0.65 12.15 -4.47
C PRO A 12 0.41 11.09 -4.23
N THR A 13 1.64 11.39 -4.61
CA THR A 13 2.82 10.56 -4.36
C THR A 13 3.69 11.16 -3.25
N HIS A 14 3.16 12.15 -2.53
CA HIS A 14 3.79 12.74 -1.37
C HIS A 14 4.04 11.70 -0.27
N GLY A 15 5.15 11.84 0.44
CA GLY A 15 5.56 10.86 1.45
C GLY A 15 6.12 9.56 0.88
N TYR A 16 6.15 9.36 -0.45
CA TYR A 16 6.79 8.20 -1.08
C TYR A 16 8.11 8.59 -1.74
N GLY A 17 9.14 7.79 -1.47
CA GLY A 17 10.46 7.90 -2.10
C GLY A 17 10.78 6.70 -3.00
N CYS A 18 11.81 6.84 -3.84
CA CYS A 18 12.29 5.69 -4.61
C CYS A 18 12.82 4.61 -3.66
N LEU A 19 12.42 3.35 -3.89
CA LEU A 19 12.85 2.20 -3.08
C LEU A 19 14.02 1.42 -3.69
N ASN A 20 14.66 1.96 -4.73
CA ASN A 20 15.86 1.38 -5.34
C ASN A 20 17.11 2.03 -4.73
N PRO A 21 17.93 1.32 -3.92
CA PRO A 21 19.12 1.90 -3.28
C PRO A 21 20.16 2.47 -4.25
N ALA A 22 20.18 1.99 -5.50
CA ALA A 22 21.08 2.50 -6.53
C ALA A 22 20.57 3.77 -7.24
N CYS A 23 19.37 4.27 -6.88
CA CYS A 23 18.80 5.46 -7.51
C CYS A 23 19.32 6.74 -6.83
N PRO A 24 19.70 7.78 -7.58
CA PRO A 24 20.04 9.09 -7.01
C PRO A 24 18.92 9.73 -6.17
N TYR A 25 17.67 9.34 -6.44
CA TYR A 25 16.48 9.82 -5.71
C TYR A 25 15.98 8.80 -4.67
N TYR A 26 16.85 7.88 -4.23
CA TYR A 26 16.50 6.90 -3.19
C TYR A 26 16.06 7.61 -1.91
N GLY A 27 14.90 7.22 -1.37
CA GLY A 27 14.36 7.77 -0.12
C GLY A 27 13.84 9.22 -0.18
N ILE A 28 14.00 9.96 -1.29
CA ILE A 28 13.55 11.36 -1.37
C ILE A 28 12.03 11.44 -1.44
N THR A 29 11.39 12.02 -0.42
CA THR A 29 9.93 12.19 -0.31
C THR A 29 9.45 13.62 -0.58
N ASP A 30 10.37 14.59 -0.70
CA ASP A 30 10.09 15.99 -1.00
C ASP A 30 9.48 16.12 -2.40
N GLU A 31 8.23 16.59 -2.50
CA GLU A 31 7.48 16.72 -3.75
C GLU A 31 8.18 17.55 -4.83
N THR A 32 9.06 18.48 -4.44
CA THR A 32 9.77 19.36 -5.37
C THR A 32 10.95 18.68 -6.08
N LEU A 33 11.53 17.66 -5.43
CA LEU A 33 12.68 16.89 -5.92
C LEU A 33 12.29 15.45 -6.32
N HIS A 34 11.15 15.00 -5.82
CA HIS A 34 10.61 13.67 -5.96
C HIS A 34 10.33 13.28 -7.42
N ALA A 35 10.79 12.09 -7.80
CA ALA A 35 10.68 11.58 -9.17
C ALA A 35 9.60 10.51 -9.37
N LEU A 36 8.65 10.30 -8.44
CA LEU A 36 7.67 9.22 -8.62
C LEU A 36 6.42 9.68 -9.37
N VAL A 37 5.92 8.79 -10.23
CA VAL A 37 4.67 8.99 -10.95
C VAL A 37 3.79 7.76 -10.82
N ARG A 38 2.48 7.97 -10.87
CA ARG A 38 1.53 6.85 -10.93
C ARG A 38 1.74 6.03 -12.19
N HIS A 39 1.82 4.71 -12.03
CA HIS A 39 2.02 3.76 -13.12
C HIS A 39 0.73 2.96 -13.40
N THR A 40 0.40 2.04 -12.52
CA THR A 40 -0.76 1.14 -12.64
C THR A 40 -1.45 0.98 -11.30
N SER A 41 -2.64 0.37 -11.30
CA SER A 41 -3.26 -0.13 -10.07
C SER A 41 -3.48 -1.63 -10.20
N ARG A 42 -3.28 -2.37 -9.12
CA ARG A 42 -3.57 -3.81 -9.00
C ARG A 42 -4.56 -4.04 -7.86
N GLY A 43 -4.89 -5.31 -7.60
CA GLY A 43 -5.94 -5.71 -6.66
C GLY A 43 -7.26 -5.97 -7.38
N LYS A 44 -8.17 -6.69 -6.73
CA LYS A 44 -9.51 -7.01 -7.27
C LYS A 44 -10.28 -5.72 -7.60
N ASP A 45 -10.13 -4.71 -6.75
CA ASP A 45 -10.86 -3.44 -6.86
C ASP A 45 -10.00 -2.33 -7.49
N ARG A 46 -8.80 -2.66 -8.01
CA ARG A 46 -7.81 -1.70 -8.53
C ARG A 46 -7.43 -0.61 -7.51
N ASP A 47 -7.44 -0.99 -6.24
CA ASP A 47 -7.21 -0.18 -5.04
C ASP A 47 -5.73 -0.12 -4.63
N ILE A 48 -4.86 -0.96 -5.22
CA ILE A 48 -3.44 -1.00 -4.88
C ILE A 48 -2.63 -0.23 -5.92
N PRO A 49 -2.25 1.02 -5.68
CA PRO A 49 -1.47 1.81 -6.62
C PRO A 49 -0.03 1.31 -6.70
N TYR A 50 0.48 1.30 -7.92
CA TYR A 50 1.88 1.13 -8.26
C TYR A 50 2.41 2.47 -8.78
N VAL A 51 3.58 2.83 -8.29
CA VAL A 51 4.32 4.02 -8.68
C VAL A 51 5.59 3.62 -9.41
N ARG A 52 6.06 4.48 -10.28
CA ARG A 52 7.28 4.31 -11.07
C ARG A 52 8.18 5.51 -10.83
N CYS A 53 9.44 5.25 -10.56
CA CYS A 53 10.46 6.31 -10.51
C CYS A 53 10.78 6.78 -11.93
N GLN A 54 10.75 8.08 -12.19
CA GLN A 54 11.13 8.68 -13.46
C GLN A 54 12.65 8.72 -13.68
N CYS A 55 13.46 8.54 -12.64
CA CYS A 55 14.90 8.42 -12.76
C CYS A 55 15.29 6.97 -13.11
N CYS A 56 15.13 6.02 -12.18
CA CYS A 56 15.60 4.65 -12.38
C CYS A 56 14.58 3.70 -13.03
N GLN A 57 13.37 4.18 -13.36
CA GLN A 57 12.29 3.39 -13.99
C GLN A 57 11.77 2.19 -13.18
N THR A 58 12.28 1.97 -11.96
CA THR A 58 11.81 0.92 -11.07
C THR A 58 10.35 1.17 -10.68
N VAL A 59 9.55 0.10 -10.70
CA VAL A 59 8.14 0.12 -10.34
C VAL A 59 7.95 -0.60 -9.01
N PHE A 60 7.20 0.00 -8.11
CA PHE A 60 6.89 -0.60 -6.82
C PHE A 60 5.45 -0.28 -6.41
N THR A 61 4.89 -1.13 -5.56
CA THR A 61 3.60 -0.84 -4.93
C THR A 61 3.80 0.17 -3.81
N ASN A 62 2.82 1.05 -3.62
CA ASN A 62 2.75 1.92 -2.45
C ASN A 62 2.86 1.10 -1.14
N ARG A 63 2.26 -0.09 -1.08
CA ARG A 63 2.31 -0.95 0.12
C ARG A 63 3.70 -1.49 0.45
N LYS A 64 4.73 -1.27 -0.38
CA LYS A 64 6.05 -1.86 -0.16
C LYS A 64 6.70 -1.17 1.03
N GLY A 65 7.15 -1.95 2.01
CA GLY A 65 7.68 -1.43 3.28
C GLY A 65 6.59 -1.08 4.29
N THR A 66 5.31 -1.34 3.98
CA THR A 66 4.24 -1.26 4.97
C THR A 66 3.80 -2.67 5.37
N PRO A 67 3.20 -2.86 6.56
CA PRO A 67 2.66 -4.17 6.97
C PRO A 67 1.60 -4.74 6.02
N LEU A 68 0.96 -3.88 5.21
CA LEU A 68 0.01 -4.26 4.18
C LEU A 68 0.67 -4.91 2.95
N TYR A 69 2.00 -4.92 2.87
CA TYR A 69 2.72 -5.53 1.75
C TYR A 69 2.36 -7.02 1.61
N SER A 70 2.05 -7.45 0.39
CA SER A 70 1.67 -8.85 0.09
C SER A 70 0.38 -9.34 0.78
N LEU A 71 -0.37 -8.48 1.47
CA LEU A 71 -1.69 -8.83 1.99
C LEU A 71 -2.74 -8.67 0.89
N LYS A 72 -3.57 -9.72 0.73
CA LYS A 72 -4.79 -9.69 -0.10
C LYS A 72 -5.97 -9.00 0.60
N ALA A 73 -5.80 -8.62 1.86
CA ALA A 73 -6.81 -7.92 2.63
C ALA A 73 -6.84 -6.43 2.25
N LYS A 74 -8.03 -5.86 2.43
CA LYS A 74 -8.22 -4.41 2.33
C LYS A 74 -7.66 -3.73 3.59
N PRO A 75 -7.09 -2.51 3.47
CA PRO A 75 -6.52 -1.80 4.62
C PRO A 75 -7.55 -1.61 5.72
N GLU A 76 -8.80 -1.27 5.38
CA GLU A 76 -9.87 -1.00 6.34
C GLU A 76 -10.20 -2.23 7.19
N GLN A 77 -10.10 -3.44 6.60
CA GLN A 77 -10.30 -4.69 7.33
C GLN A 77 -9.17 -4.99 8.31
N VAL A 78 -7.93 -4.66 7.93
CA VAL A 78 -6.76 -4.87 8.78
C VAL A 78 -6.80 -3.87 9.93
N GLU A 79 -7.05 -2.60 9.63
CA GLU A 79 -7.18 -1.52 10.62
C GLU A 79 -8.27 -1.83 11.65
N LEU A 80 -9.47 -2.24 11.21
CA LEU A 80 -10.58 -2.59 12.11
C LEU A 80 -10.20 -3.70 13.08
N VAL A 81 -9.58 -4.76 12.58
CA VAL A 81 -9.18 -5.91 13.40
C VAL A 81 -8.11 -5.49 14.40
N LEU A 82 -7.13 -4.68 13.99
CA LEU A 82 -6.09 -4.19 14.89
C LEU A 82 -6.66 -3.29 15.99
N TRP A 83 -7.58 -2.37 15.65
CA TRP A 83 -8.26 -1.54 16.64
C TRP A 83 -8.97 -2.38 17.69
N PHE A 84 -9.77 -3.37 17.29
CA PHE A 84 -10.47 -4.22 18.24
C PHE A 84 -9.53 -5.06 19.11
N LEU A 85 -8.41 -5.52 18.56
CA LEU A 85 -7.41 -6.24 19.34
C LEU A 85 -6.75 -5.35 20.41
N VAL A 86 -6.49 -4.07 20.09
CA VAL A 86 -5.99 -3.08 21.05
C VAL A 86 -7.02 -2.79 22.15
N GLU A 87 -8.30 -2.76 21.82
CA GLU A 87 -9.42 -2.64 22.79
C GLU A 87 -9.64 -3.91 23.62
N GLY A 88 -8.86 -4.98 23.39
CA GLY A 88 -8.95 -6.24 24.14
C GLY A 88 -10.08 -7.16 23.70
N VAL A 89 -10.65 -6.96 22.50
CA VAL A 89 -11.63 -7.88 21.93
C VAL A 89 -10.97 -9.22 21.63
N ASP A 90 -11.60 -10.28 22.09
CA ASP A 90 -11.10 -11.64 21.91
C ASP A 90 -10.93 -12.03 20.43
N MET A 91 -9.80 -12.69 20.13
CA MET A 91 -9.45 -13.12 18.77
C MET A 91 -10.53 -14.00 18.15
N ALA A 92 -11.16 -14.90 18.92
CA ALA A 92 -12.18 -15.79 18.40
C ALA A 92 -13.46 -15.04 18.02
N VAL A 93 -13.77 -13.91 18.67
CA VAL A 93 -14.86 -13.01 18.25
C VAL A 93 -14.56 -12.43 16.87
N LEU A 94 -13.34 -11.97 16.64
CA LEU A 94 -12.93 -11.38 15.36
C LEU A 94 -12.88 -12.42 14.24
N VAL A 95 -12.43 -13.64 14.53
CA VAL A 95 -12.49 -14.79 13.59
C VAL A 95 -13.93 -15.03 13.13
N ARG A 96 -14.88 -15.09 14.06
CA ARG A 96 -16.31 -15.29 13.75
C ARG A 96 -16.90 -14.12 12.97
N TYR A 97 -16.59 -12.88 13.38
CA TYR A 97 -17.10 -11.67 12.74
C TYR A 97 -16.56 -11.51 11.30
N MET A 98 -15.26 -11.72 11.11
CA MET A 98 -14.59 -11.51 9.82
C MET A 98 -14.72 -12.70 8.87
N GLY A 99 -15.09 -13.88 9.38
CA GLY A 99 -15.11 -15.13 8.61
C GLY A 99 -13.73 -15.54 8.09
N ARG A 100 -12.66 -15.20 8.83
CA ARG A 100 -11.27 -15.49 8.47
C ARG A 100 -10.66 -16.43 9.49
N MET A 101 -9.77 -17.31 9.04
CA MET A 101 -9.00 -18.18 9.94
C MET A 101 -8.15 -17.35 10.90
N GLU A 102 -8.06 -17.79 12.15
CA GLU A 102 -7.25 -17.16 13.21
C GLU A 102 -5.82 -16.88 12.77
N ALA A 103 -5.16 -17.87 12.14
CA ALA A 103 -3.81 -17.73 11.59
C ALA A 103 -3.66 -16.56 10.58
N THR A 104 -4.74 -16.18 9.89
CA THR A 104 -4.70 -15.01 9.00
C THR A 104 -4.65 -13.70 9.77
N ILE A 105 -5.40 -13.60 10.87
CA ILE A 105 -5.43 -12.43 11.74
C ILE A 105 -4.14 -12.34 12.55
N ALA A 106 -3.67 -13.45 13.11
CA ALA A 106 -2.39 -13.52 13.83
C ALA A 106 -1.22 -13.05 12.93
N ARG A 107 -1.18 -13.48 11.67
CA ARG A 107 -0.17 -13.00 10.70
C ARG A 107 -0.25 -11.50 10.44
N TRP A 108 -1.41 -10.86 10.60
CA TRP A 108 -1.50 -9.40 10.48
C TRP A 108 -0.82 -8.73 11.67
N LEU A 109 -1.04 -9.24 12.88
CA LEU A 109 -0.37 -8.75 14.10
C LEU A 109 1.14 -8.88 14.00
N GLU A 110 1.66 -10.05 13.62
CA GLU A 110 3.10 -10.31 13.47
C GLU A 110 3.80 -9.34 12.51
N ARG A 111 3.08 -8.76 11.55
CA ARG A 111 3.64 -7.82 10.57
C ARG A 111 3.58 -6.36 11.01
N MET A 112 2.76 -6.05 12.01
CA MET A 112 2.61 -4.71 12.56
C MET A 112 3.53 -4.49 13.78
N GLY A 113 4.04 -5.57 14.38
CA GLY A 113 5.01 -5.56 15.47
C GLY A 113 6.46 -5.58 14.98
#